data_AF-A0A2N0XY59-F1
#
_entry.id   AF-A0A2N0XY59-F1
#
_cell.length_a   1.000
_cell.length_b   1.000
_cell.length_c   1.000
_cell.angle_alpha   90.00
_cell.angle_beta   90.00
_cell.angle_gamma   90.00
#
_symmetry.space_group_name_H-M   'P 1'
#
loop_
_entity.id
_entity.type
_entity.pdbx_description
1 polymer ?
#
loop_
_entity_poly.entity_id
_entity_poly.type
_entity_poly.pdbx_seq_one_letter_code
_entity_poly.pdbx_strand_id
1 'polypeptide(L)'
;MRKWLLSMVAGCFCLVGIYAILFTVPEKPILISLDATSQRTDQYCYTNVNTTPLDSDERIRLLVWNIYKQNREGWSQALDRFSEHTNLVLLQEANLNAEFIQWLSKHRWASSHVSAFKLFDSSAGVLNLAPNFPIKACAYTQIEPWLRLPKSALYSTYPLSNGQTLAVVNIHAVNFTIGTTEFEAQIDALKAAVESHEGPMIIAGDFNTWSEERTVELKERMAALDLAEAKFSPDARLAFITGWALDHVYYRGLTLETAEAPVSGASDHNPMLVTFKLVN
;
A
#
# COMPACT_ATOMS: atom_id res chain seq x y z
N MET A 1 -24.98 22.20 -36.36
CA MET A 1 -24.29 22.41 -35.06
C MET A 1 -25.10 21.94 -33.85
N ARG A 2 -26.38 22.32 -33.68
CA ARG A 2 -27.19 21.95 -32.48
C ARG A 2 -27.43 20.45 -32.26
N LYS A 3 -27.58 19.65 -33.34
CA LYS A 3 -27.75 18.18 -33.25
C LYS A 3 -26.48 17.43 -32.82
N TRP A 4 -25.30 17.93 -33.20
CA TRP A 4 -24.00 17.34 -32.81
C TRP A 4 -23.67 17.62 -31.34
N LEU A 5 -24.02 18.80 -30.83
CA LEU A 5 -23.85 19.15 -29.42
C LEU A 5 -24.71 18.26 -28.50
N LEU A 6 -25.96 18.00 -28.89
CA LEU A 6 -26.88 17.11 -28.16
C LEU A 6 -26.40 15.64 -28.16
N SER A 7 -25.85 15.14 -29.27
CA SER A 7 -25.27 13.79 -29.35
C SER A 7 -23.99 13.65 -28.52
N MET A 8 -23.11 14.66 -28.46
CA MET A 8 -21.93 14.64 -27.57
C MET A 8 -22.33 14.68 -26.09
N VAL A 9 -23.31 15.52 -25.73
CA VAL A 9 -23.80 15.61 -24.35
C VAL A 9 -24.46 14.30 -23.91
N ALA A 10 -25.31 13.69 -24.75
CA ALA A 10 -25.92 12.39 -24.46
C ALA A 10 -24.90 11.24 -24.36
N GLY A 11 -23.87 11.24 -25.21
CA GLY A 11 -22.77 10.26 -25.13
C GLY A 11 -21.95 10.41 -23.84
N CYS A 12 -21.72 11.63 -23.38
CA CYS A 12 -21.02 11.92 -22.13
C CYS A 12 -21.83 11.46 -20.90
N PHE A 13 -23.15 11.72 -20.89
CA PHE A 13 -24.03 11.21 -19.82
C PHE A 13 -24.15 9.69 -19.80
N CYS A 14 -24.15 9.01 -20.94
CA CYS A 14 -24.13 7.54 -20.98
C CYS A 14 -22.81 6.97 -20.44
N LEU A 15 -21.67 7.58 -20.76
CA LEU A 15 -20.36 7.15 -20.25
C LEU A 15 -20.22 7.39 -18.73
N VAL A 16 -20.71 8.53 -18.22
CA VAL A 16 -20.76 8.81 -16.78
C VAL A 16 -21.72 7.86 -16.05
N GLY A 17 -22.88 7.56 -16.66
CA GLY A 17 -23.84 6.60 -16.12
C GLY A 17 -23.28 5.17 -16.08
N ILE A 18 -22.61 4.72 -17.14
CA ILE A 18 -21.92 3.42 -17.16
C ILE A 18 -20.81 3.39 -16.12
N TYR A 19 -20.00 4.45 -16.00
CA TYR A 19 -18.93 4.53 -15.00
C TYR A 19 -19.46 4.41 -13.56
N ALA A 20 -20.53 5.14 -13.22
CA ALA A 20 -21.16 5.10 -11.90
C ALA A 20 -21.89 3.77 -11.59
N ILE A 21 -22.26 2.99 -12.62
CA ILE A 21 -22.83 1.64 -12.47
C ILE A 21 -21.73 0.59 -12.23
N LEU A 22 -20.57 0.76 -12.86
CA LEU A 22 -19.45 -0.18 -12.78
C LEU A 22 -18.60 0.01 -11.52
N PHE A 23 -18.37 1.27 -11.12
CA PHE A 23 -17.50 1.62 -10.00
C PHE A 23 -18.31 2.22 -8.86
N THR A 24 -18.19 1.61 -7.68
CA THR A 24 -18.72 2.19 -6.44
C THR A 24 -17.58 2.61 -5.54
N VAL A 25 -17.50 3.92 -5.28
CA VAL A 25 -16.55 4.54 -4.36
C VAL A 25 -17.28 4.80 -3.05
N PRO A 26 -16.88 4.17 -1.94
CA PRO A 26 -17.51 4.42 -0.65
C PRO A 26 -17.20 5.85 -0.17
N GLU A 27 -18.16 6.51 0.48
CA GLU A 27 -17.97 7.87 1.03
C GLU A 27 -16.90 7.92 2.13
N LYS A 28 -16.63 6.78 2.77
CA LYS A 28 -15.61 6.61 3.79
C LYS A 28 -14.71 5.44 3.43
N PRO A 29 -13.43 5.46 3.83
CA PRO A 29 -12.55 4.30 3.72
C PRO A 29 -13.21 3.05 4.32
N ILE A 30 -13.04 1.88 3.69
CA ILE A 30 -13.49 0.61 4.28
C ILE A 30 -12.25 -0.23 4.57
N LEU A 31 -12.09 -0.64 5.83
CA LEU A 31 -11.04 -1.53 6.28
C LEU A 31 -11.63 -2.94 6.42
N ILE A 32 -11.11 -3.89 5.66
CA ILE A 32 -11.50 -5.29 5.69
C ILE A 32 -10.34 -6.07 6.32
N SER A 33 -10.61 -6.78 7.41
CA SER A 33 -9.63 -7.67 8.05
C SER A 33 -10.08 -9.11 7.90
N LEU A 34 -9.19 -9.97 7.41
CA LEU A 34 -9.46 -11.39 7.17
C LEU A 34 -8.32 -12.24 7.72
N ASP A 35 -8.66 -13.32 8.43
CA ASP A 35 -7.76 -14.45 8.67
C ASP A 35 -8.49 -15.78 8.35
N ALA A 36 -7.87 -16.91 8.67
CA ALA A 36 -8.46 -18.22 8.41
C ALA A 36 -9.78 -18.52 9.18
N THR A 37 -10.09 -17.74 10.21
CA THR A 37 -11.19 -18.02 11.16
C THR A 37 -12.17 -16.86 11.35
N SER A 38 -11.81 -15.67 10.91
CA SER A 38 -12.53 -14.43 11.20
C SER A 38 -12.50 -13.48 10.01
N GLN A 39 -13.61 -12.78 9.84
CA GLN A 39 -13.75 -11.66 8.91
C GLN A 39 -14.36 -10.49 9.67
N ARG A 40 -13.74 -9.32 9.53
CA ARG A 40 -14.18 -8.06 10.13
C ARG A 40 -14.20 -6.97 9.07
N THR A 41 -15.13 -6.04 9.20
CA THR A 41 -15.16 -4.83 8.38
C THR A 41 -15.39 -3.63 9.28
N ASP A 42 -14.50 -2.64 9.18
CA ASP A 42 -14.54 -1.39 9.93
C ASP A 42 -14.59 -0.21 8.97
N GLN A 43 -15.22 0.89 9.40
CA GLN A 43 -15.37 2.09 8.58
C GLN A 43 -14.16 3.03 8.58
N TYR A 44 -13.16 2.81 9.44
CA TYR A 44 -12.01 3.70 9.51
C TYR A 44 -10.83 3.02 10.19
N CYS A 45 -10.98 2.68 11.47
CA CYS A 45 -9.92 2.07 12.26
C CYS A 45 -10.46 0.97 13.17
N TYR A 46 -9.57 0.08 13.57
CA TYR A 46 -9.77 -0.75 14.76
C TYR A 46 -8.53 -0.81 15.62
N THR A 47 -8.74 -1.25 16.86
CA THR A 47 -7.69 -1.72 17.76
C THR A 47 -7.92 -3.18 18.13
N ASN A 48 -6.83 -3.88 18.43
CA ASN A 48 -6.76 -5.25 18.89
C ASN A 48 -5.72 -5.32 20.01
N VAL A 49 -6.05 -6.04 21.08
CA VAL A 49 -5.18 -6.17 22.26
C VAL A 49 -4.43 -7.50 22.29
N ASN A 50 -4.82 -8.47 21.45
CA ASN A 50 -4.23 -9.81 21.42
C ASN A 50 -3.44 -9.97 20.12
N THR A 51 -2.15 -9.70 20.17
CA THR A 51 -1.22 -9.94 19.06
C THR A 51 0.17 -10.29 19.60
N THR A 52 1.00 -10.87 18.76
CA THR A 52 2.37 -11.28 19.11
C THR A 52 3.39 -10.43 18.34
N PRO A 53 4.64 -10.34 18.82
CA PRO A 53 5.69 -9.64 18.11
C PRO A 53 5.76 -9.99 16.63
N LEU A 54 5.90 -8.96 15.78
CA LEU A 54 5.98 -9.12 14.32
C LEU A 54 7.33 -9.72 13.90
N ASP A 55 8.40 -9.31 14.57
CA ASP A 55 9.75 -9.71 14.25
C ASP A 55 10.06 -11.14 14.68
N SER A 56 11.03 -11.74 14.00
CA SER A 56 11.59 -13.05 14.33
C SER A 56 13.10 -12.93 14.36
N ASP A 57 13.74 -13.41 15.43
CA ASP A 57 15.19 -13.27 15.65
C ASP A 57 15.68 -11.81 15.54
N GLU A 58 14.92 -10.90 16.17
CA GLU A 58 15.15 -9.44 16.16
C GLU A 58 15.18 -8.84 14.75
N ARG A 59 14.54 -9.50 13.78
CA ARG A 59 14.48 -9.06 12.38
C ARG A 59 13.07 -8.93 11.86
N ILE A 60 12.87 -7.90 11.05
CA ILE A 60 11.66 -7.70 10.26
C ILE A 60 12.05 -7.88 8.80
N ARG A 61 11.58 -8.98 8.20
CA ARG A 61 11.68 -9.26 6.76
C ARG A 61 10.42 -8.75 6.09
N LEU A 62 10.60 -7.72 5.28
CA LEU A 62 9.56 -6.94 4.64
C LEU A 62 9.55 -7.22 3.13
N LEU A 63 8.38 -7.54 2.59
CA LEU A 63 8.09 -7.49 1.16
C LEU A 63 7.18 -6.29 0.89
N VAL A 64 7.54 -5.42 -0.06
CA VAL A 64 6.68 -4.33 -0.54
C VAL A 64 6.50 -4.49 -2.04
N TRP A 65 5.26 -4.52 -2.52
CA TRP A 65 5.01 -4.80 -3.92
C TRP A 65 3.66 -4.31 -4.44
N ASN A 66 3.68 -3.45 -5.45
CA ASN A 66 2.51 -3.24 -6.31
C ASN A 66 2.31 -4.50 -7.16
N ILE A 67 1.26 -5.26 -6.87
CA ILE A 67 1.00 -6.57 -7.48
C ILE A 67 0.06 -6.50 -8.68
N TYR A 68 -0.19 -5.29 -9.21
CA TYR A 68 -0.91 -5.07 -10.46
C TYR A 68 -2.27 -5.78 -10.52
N LYS A 69 -3.04 -5.74 -9.43
CA LYS A 69 -4.37 -6.40 -9.33
C LYS A 69 -4.33 -7.89 -9.62
N GLN A 70 -3.16 -8.52 -9.44
CA GLN A 70 -2.91 -9.91 -9.78
C GLN A 70 -3.17 -10.24 -11.26
N ASN A 71 -3.00 -9.26 -12.17
CA ASN A 71 -3.37 -9.40 -13.59
C ASN A 71 -2.38 -10.21 -14.43
N ARG A 72 -1.19 -10.54 -13.93
CA ARG A 72 -0.21 -11.36 -14.65
C ARG A 72 -0.26 -12.81 -14.18
N GLU A 73 -0.13 -13.73 -15.11
CA GLU A 73 0.12 -15.14 -14.78
C GLU A 73 1.39 -15.25 -13.91
N GLY A 74 1.39 -16.19 -12.96
CA GLY A 74 2.55 -16.40 -12.08
C GLY A 74 2.56 -15.58 -10.80
N TRP A 75 1.60 -14.66 -10.58
CA TRP A 75 1.57 -13.79 -9.39
C TRP A 75 1.60 -14.59 -8.08
N SER A 76 0.89 -15.72 -8.01
CA SER A 76 0.79 -16.51 -6.78
C SER A 76 2.08 -17.26 -6.48
N GLN A 77 2.74 -17.82 -7.49
CA GLN A 77 4.03 -18.50 -7.33
C GLN A 77 5.13 -17.51 -6.94
N ALA A 78 5.10 -16.30 -7.52
CA ALA A 78 6.00 -15.23 -7.13
C ALA A 78 5.76 -14.79 -5.68
N LEU A 79 4.50 -14.61 -5.26
CA LEU A 79 4.18 -14.32 -3.87
C LEU A 79 4.62 -15.44 -2.93
N ASP A 80 4.38 -16.72 -3.25
CA ASP A 80 4.87 -17.86 -2.46
C ASP A 80 6.39 -17.74 -2.25
N ARG A 81 7.14 -17.55 -3.33
CA ARG A 81 8.61 -17.40 -3.29
C ARG A 81 9.07 -16.21 -2.45
N PHE A 82 8.48 -15.04 -2.68
CA PHE A 82 8.95 -13.81 -2.04
C PHE A 82 8.45 -13.64 -0.61
N SER A 83 7.40 -14.37 -0.20
CA SER A 83 6.80 -14.26 1.13
C SER A 83 7.16 -15.40 2.09
N GLU A 84 7.81 -16.48 1.62
CA GLU A 84 8.10 -17.72 2.38
C GLU A 84 8.72 -17.49 3.78
N HIS A 85 9.55 -16.45 3.91
CA HIS A 85 10.23 -16.09 5.17
C HIS A 85 9.96 -14.63 5.58
N THR A 86 8.88 -14.04 5.10
CA THR A 86 8.56 -12.64 5.42
C THR A 86 7.76 -12.53 6.71
N ASN A 87 8.05 -11.50 7.50
CA ASN A 87 7.25 -11.14 8.66
C ASN A 87 6.08 -10.25 8.26
N LEU A 88 6.29 -9.41 7.24
CA LEU A 88 5.34 -8.39 6.82
C LEU A 88 5.35 -8.25 5.29
N VAL A 89 4.17 -8.26 4.69
CA VAL A 89 3.98 -8.00 3.26
C VAL A 89 3.08 -6.79 3.08
N LEU A 90 3.51 -5.81 2.29
CA LEU A 90 2.78 -4.60 1.94
C LEU A 90 2.47 -4.61 0.45
N LEU A 91 1.24 -4.94 0.09
CA LEU A 91 0.79 -4.98 -1.29
C LEU A 91 0.06 -3.70 -1.66
N GLN A 92 0.32 -3.19 -2.86
CA GLN A 92 -0.48 -2.15 -3.52
C GLN A 92 -1.22 -2.75 -4.72
N GLU A 93 -2.35 -2.15 -5.08
CA GLU A 93 -3.27 -2.69 -6.07
C GLU A 93 -3.71 -4.14 -5.82
N ALA A 94 -3.80 -4.59 -4.57
CA ALA A 94 -4.26 -5.93 -4.27
C ALA A 94 -5.79 -6.03 -4.45
N ASN A 95 -6.25 -6.97 -5.27
CA ASN A 95 -7.65 -7.28 -5.45
C ASN A 95 -8.08 -8.45 -4.53
N LEU A 96 -9.01 -8.21 -3.61
CA LEU A 96 -9.60 -9.27 -2.75
C LEU A 96 -10.63 -10.11 -3.52
N ASN A 97 -10.20 -10.82 -4.57
CA ASN A 97 -11.01 -11.79 -5.28
C ASN A 97 -10.98 -13.17 -4.59
N ALA A 98 -11.82 -14.11 -5.04
CA ALA A 98 -11.93 -15.43 -4.43
C ALA A 98 -10.62 -16.25 -4.47
N GLU A 99 -9.84 -16.13 -5.56
CA GLU A 99 -8.55 -16.82 -5.70
C GLU A 99 -7.54 -16.30 -4.68
N PHE A 100 -7.46 -14.98 -4.52
CA PHE A 100 -6.54 -14.37 -3.55
C PHE A 100 -6.97 -14.67 -2.11
N ILE A 101 -8.26 -14.67 -1.80
CA ILE A 101 -8.76 -15.09 -0.47
C ILE A 101 -8.37 -16.54 -0.16
N GLN A 102 -8.47 -17.45 -1.14
CA GLN A 102 -8.00 -18.83 -0.97
C GLN A 102 -6.49 -18.89 -0.74
N TRP A 103 -5.72 -18.08 -1.46
CA TRP A 103 -4.27 -17.97 -1.26
C TRP A 103 -3.92 -17.48 0.16
N LEU A 104 -4.61 -16.46 0.66
CA LEU A 104 -4.45 -15.94 2.03
C LEU A 104 -4.73 -17.02 3.08
N SER A 105 -5.84 -17.75 2.91
CA SER A 105 -6.24 -18.82 3.82
C SER A 105 -5.24 -19.98 3.83
N LYS A 106 -4.77 -20.42 2.64
CA LYS A 106 -3.76 -21.47 2.48
C LYS A 106 -2.48 -21.16 3.25
N HIS A 107 -2.02 -19.91 3.21
CA HIS A 107 -0.79 -19.47 3.87
C HIS A 107 -1.01 -18.92 5.29
N ARG A 108 -2.26 -18.96 5.78
CA ARG A 108 -2.64 -18.54 7.14
C ARG A 108 -2.27 -17.08 7.45
N TRP A 109 -2.34 -16.21 6.44
CA TRP A 109 -2.09 -14.79 6.64
C TRP A 109 -3.25 -14.12 7.40
N ALA A 110 -2.91 -13.29 8.38
CA ALA A 110 -3.81 -12.24 8.82
C ALA A 110 -3.64 -11.03 7.89
N SER A 111 -4.75 -10.57 7.32
CA SER A 111 -4.75 -9.49 6.33
C SER A 111 -5.54 -8.29 6.81
N SER A 112 -5.03 -7.10 6.53
CA SER A 112 -5.73 -5.82 6.69
C SER A 112 -5.73 -5.11 5.35
N HIS A 113 -6.91 -4.89 4.78
CA HIS A 113 -7.09 -4.36 3.43
C HIS A 113 -7.89 -3.07 3.46
N VAL A 114 -7.37 -2.03 2.83
CA VAL A 114 -8.14 -0.80 2.60
C VAL A 114 -8.75 -0.89 1.22
N SER A 115 -10.08 -1.04 1.19
CA SER A 115 -10.85 -1.00 -0.03
C SER A 115 -10.86 0.43 -0.55
N ALA A 116 -10.15 0.67 -1.66
CA ALA A 116 -10.20 1.98 -2.30
C ALA A 116 -11.54 2.10 -3.04
N PHE A 117 -11.88 1.14 -3.90
CA PHE A 117 -13.16 1.12 -4.62
C PHE A 117 -13.63 -0.33 -4.83
N LYS A 118 -14.92 -0.50 -5.15
CA LYS A 118 -15.48 -1.78 -5.59
C LYS A 118 -15.82 -1.73 -7.08
N LEU A 119 -15.33 -2.72 -7.82
CA LEU A 119 -15.71 -3.02 -9.20
C LEU A 119 -16.24 -4.46 -9.23
N PHE A 120 -17.53 -4.63 -9.51
CA PHE A 120 -18.20 -5.93 -9.63
C PHE A 120 -17.81 -6.94 -8.53
N ASP A 121 -17.98 -6.56 -7.26
CA ASP A 121 -17.65 -7.32 -6.04
C ASP A 121 -16.16 -7.50 -5.70
N SER A 122 -15.25 -7.00 -6.53
CA SER A 122 -13.80 -7.07 -6.28
C SER A 122 -13.27 -5.69 -5.87
N SER A 123 -12.53 -5.64 -4.76
CA SER A 123 -11.99 -4.41 -4.21
C SER A 123 -10.49 -4.34 -4.40
N ALA A 124 -10.02 -3.32 -5.10
CA ALA A 124 -8.59 -3.01 -5.21
C ALA A 124 -8.16 -1.96 -4.17
N GLY A 125 -6.95 -2.09 -3.65
CA GLY A 125 -6.38 -1.12 -2.71
C GLY A 125 -5.05 -1.58 -2.13
N VAL A 126 -4.68 -1.03 -0.99
CA VAL A 126 -3.50 -1.47 -0.24
C VAL A 126 -3.84 -2.56 0.77
N LEU A 127 -2.90 -3.48 0.98
CA LEU A 127 -3.09 -4.63 1.84
C LEU A 127 -1.83 -4.95 2.64
N ASN A 128 -1.98 -5.15 3.95
CA ASN A 128 -0.90 -5.63 4.81
C ASN A 128 -1.16 -7.10 5.16
N LEU A 129 -0.14 -7.95 5.05
CA LEU A 129 -0.13 -9.33 5.53
C LEU A 129 0.89 -9.48 6.65
N ALA A 130 0.48 -10.13 7.73
CA ALA A 130 1.35 -10.51 8.83
C ALA A 130 0.87 -11.84 9.43
N PRO A 131 1.71 -12.55 10.21
CA PRO A 131 1.29 -13.78 10.90
C PRO A 131 0.11 -13.57 11.85
N ASN A 132 -0.06 -12.34 12.37
CA ASN A 132 -1.14 -11.95 13.29
C ASN A 132 -1.64 -10.54 12.96
N PHE A 133 -2.87 -10.22 13.37
CA PHE A 133 -3.40 -8.87 13.21
C PHE A 133 -2.58 -7.82 13.97
N PRO A 134 -2.47 -6.58 13.44
CA PRO A 134 -1.82 -5.48 14.15
C PRO A 134 -2.57 -5.07 15.42
N ILE A 135 -1.89 -4.31 16.30
CA ILE A 135 -2.50 -3.64 17.46
C ILE A 135 -3.55 -2.62 16.99
N LYS A 136 -3.23 -1.90 15.92
CA LYS A 136 -4.09 -0.87 15.33
C LYS A 136 -3.98 -0.97 13.82
N ALA A 137 -5.10 -0.76 13.13
CA ALA A 137 -5.12 -0.53 11.69
C ALA A 137 -6.11 0.58 11.37
N CYS A 138 -5.74 1.47 10.47
CA CYS A 138 -6.50 2.65 10.06
C CYS A 138 -6.41 2.86 8.55
N ALA A 139 -7.57 3.01 7.93
CA ALA A 139 -7.74 3.20 6.51
C ALA A 139 -7.75 4.69 6.14
N TYR A 140 -6.99 5.04 5.10
CA TYR A 140 -6.94 6.38 4.51
C TYR A 140 -7.21 6.26 3.01
N THR A 141 -7.99 7.20 2.45
CA THR A 141 -8.25 7.28 1.02
C THR A 141 -8.16 8.71 0.53
N GLN A 142 -7.58 8.90 -0.66
CA GLN A 142 -7.54 10.18 -1.37
C GLN A 142 -8.13 9.99 -2.77
N ILE A 143 -9.13 10.78 -3.15
CA ILE A 143 -9.77 10.69 -4.47
C ILE A 143 -8.87 11.35 -5.52
N GLU A 144 -8.61 10.66 -6.64
CA GLU A 144 -7.87 11.25 -7.76
C GLU A 144 -8.73 12.27 -8.54
N PRO A 145 -8.17 13.42 -8.97
CA PRO A 145 -8.94 14.49 -9.62
C PRO A 145 -9.69 14.07 -10.90
N TRP A 146 -9.04 13.24 -11.74
CA TRP A 146 -9.53 12.93 -13.08
C TRP A 146 -10.38 11.67 -13.13
N LEU A 147 -9.79 10.54 -12.74
CA LEU A 147 -10.47 9.24 -12.77
C LEU A 147 -11.43 9.08 -11.59
N ARG A 148 -11.31 9.89 -10.53
CA ARG A 148 -12.08 9.74 -9.28
C ARG A 148 -11.99 8.33 -8.67
N LEU A 149 -10.96 7.57 -9.05
CA LEU A 149 -10.61 6.33 -8.38
C LEU A 149 -9.80 6.71 -7.15
N PRO A 150 -10.25 6.34 -5.95
CA PRO A 150 -9.49 6.62 -4.75
C PRO A 150 -8.20 5.80 -4.75
N LYS A 151 -7.16 6.46 -4.30
CA LYS A 151 -5.91 5.84 -3.87
C LYS A 151 -5.97 5.66 -2.36
N SER A 152 -5.24 4.69 -1.85
CA SER A 152 -5.42 4.23 -0.48
C SER A 152 -4.09 4.11 0.24
N ALA A 153 -4.17 4.26 1.56
CA ALA A 153 -3.08 4.00 2.46
C ALA A 153 -3.60 3.31 3.74
N LEU A 154 -2.73 2.52 4.35
CA LEU A 154 -3.01 1.76 5.56
C LEU A 154 -1.94 2.06 6.59
N TYR A 155 -2.35 2.74 7.66
CA TYR A 155 -1.52 2.89 8.85
C TYR A 155 -1.83 1.76 9.82
N SER A 156 -0.82 1.00 10.21
CA SER A 156 -0.93 -0.07 11.20
C SER A 156 0.21 -0.02 12.22
N THR A 157 -0.02 -0.59 13.40
CA THR A 157 1.02 -0.74 14.43
C THR A 157 1.17 -2.18 14.89
N TYR A 158 2.42 -2.61 15.11
CA TYR A 158 2.75 -3.99 15.51
C TYR A 158 3.68 -3.98 16.73
N PRO A 159 3.49 -4.90 17.69
CA PRO A 159 4.46 -5.04 18.77
C PRO A 159 5.76 -5.65 18.23
N LEU A 160 6.86 -5.33 18.88
CA LEU A 160 8.18 -5.91 18.62
C LEU A 160 8.67 -6.66 19.85
N SER A 161 9.58 -7.62 19.65
CA SER A 161 10.11 -8.50 20.70
C SER A 161 10.91 -7.73 21.77
N ASN A 162 11.46 -6.57 21.41
CA ASN A 162 12.15 -5.65 22.33
C ASN A 162 11.20 -4.75 23.15
N GLY A 163 9.88 -4.95 23.04
CA GLY A 163 8.86 -4.19 23.76
C GLY A 163 8.47 -2.86 23.11
N GLN A 164 9.11 -2.46 22.00
CA GLN A 164 8.69 -1.30 21.23
C GLN A 164 7.47 -1.61 20.35
N THR A 165 6.88 -0.56 19.78
CA THR A 165 5.82 -0.67 18.78
C THR A 165 6.31 -0.10 17.44
N LEU A 166 6.20 -0.90 16.39
CA LEU A 166 6.48 -0.47 15.02
C LEU A 166 5.25 0.20 14.42
N ALA A 167 5.40 1.42 13.90
CA ALA A 167 4.42 2.02 12.99
C ALA A 167 4.73 1.64 11.54
N VAL A 168 3.71 1.24 10.78
CA VAL A 168 3.82 0.89 9.36
C VAL A 168 2.77 1.63 8.57
N VAL A 169 3.20 2.36 7.53
CA VAL A 169 2.31 2.92 6.52
C VAL A 169 2.57 2.22 5.19
N ASN A 170 1.54 1.56 4.66
CA ASN A 170 1.50 1.06 3.28
C ASN A 170 0.72 2.06 2.43
N ILE A 171 1.34 2.60 1.38
CA ILE A 171 0.72 3.62 0.53
C ILE A 171 0.70 3.19 -0.94
N HIS A 172 -0.40 3.50 -1.61
CA HIS A 172 -0.46 3.66 -3.05
C HIS A 172 -0.91 5.10 -3.31
N ALA A 173 -0.02 5.97 -3.77
CA ALA A 173 -0.30 7.40 -3.86
C ALA A 173 -1.05 7.77 -5.16
N VAL A 174 -1.65 8.96 -5.17
CA VAL A 174 -2.25 9.59 -6.37
C VAL A 174 -1.27 9.60 -7.53
N ASN A 175 -1.70 9.12 -8.70
CA ASN A 175 -0.86 9.03 -9.89
C ASN A 175 -1.08 10.25 -10.80
N PHE A 176 -2.33 10.52 -11.20
CA PHE A 176 -2.66 11.56 -12.19
C PHE A 176 -3.15 12.86 -11.55
N THR A 177 -2.25 13.83 -11.39
CA THR A 177 -2.51 15.17 -10.85
C THR A 177 -1.93 16.27 -11.75
N ILE A 178 -2.51 17.48 -11.72
CA ILE A 178 -1.82 18.67 -12.26
C ILE A 178 -0.97 19.22 -11.13
N GLY A 179 0.36 19.20 -11.29
CA GLY A 179 1.27 19.55 -10.20
C GLY A 179 1.23 18.52 -9.05
N THR A 180 1.59 18.97 -7.85
CA THR A 180 1.83 18.12 -6.67
C THR A 180 0.81 18.28 -5.55
N THR A 181 -0.16 19.19 -5.67
CA THR A 181 -1.05 19.56 -4.56
C THR A 181 -1.80 18.37 -3.93
N GLU A 182 -2.45 17.51 -4.72
CA GLU A 182 -3.15 16.35 -4.14
C GLU A 182 -2.19 15.27 -3.62
N PHE A 183 -0.99 15.18 -4.21
CA PHE A 183 0.07 14.29 -3.74
C PHE A 183 0.55 14.74 -2.36
N GLU A 184 0.94 16.00 -2.23
CA GLU A 184 1.35 16.63 -0.98
C GLU A 184 0.29 16.48 0.10
N ALA A 185 -0.98 16.81 -0.20
CA ALA A 185 -2.08 16.68 0.75
C ALA A 185 -2.24 15.24 1.27
N GLN A 186 -2.07 14.23 0.41
CA GLN A 186 -2.13 12.83 0.82
C GLN A 186 -0.96 12.47 1.74
N ILE A 187 0.28 12.87 1.39
CA ILE A 187 1.46 12.57 2.21
C ILE A 187 1.40 13.34 3.54
N ASP A 188 0.91 14.58 3.56
CA ASP A 188 0.75 15.39 4.76
C ASP A 188 -0.28 14.79 5.73
N ALA A 189 -1.40 14.28 5.21
CA ALA A 189 -2.39 13.59 6.03
C ALA A 189 -1.80 12.33 6.71
N LEU A 190 -0.97 11.58 5.99
CA LEU A 190 -0.30 10.39 6.53
C LEU A 190 0.81 10.76 7.51
N LYS A 191 1.58 11.80 7.23
CA LYS A 191 2.57 12.36 8.16
C LYS A 191 1.89 12.77 9.48
N ALA A 192 0.81 13.55 9.42
CA ALA A 192 0.08 13.98 10.61
C ALA A 192 -0.48 12.79 11.42
N ALA A 193 -0.84 11.69 10.75
CA ALA A 193 -1.33 10.49 11.41
C ALA A 193 -0.26 9.74 12.22
N VAL A 194 1.02 9.91 11.88
CA VAL A 194 2.14 9.14 12.46
C VAL A 194 3.16 10.00 13.20
N GLU A 195 3.11 11.34 13.10
CA GLU A 195 4.14 12.22 13.67
C GLU A 195 4.26 12.14 15.19
N SER A 196 3.18 11.74 15.89
CA SER A 196 3.18 11.51 17.34
C SER A 196 3.64 10.11 17.75
N HIS A 197 3.90 9.21 16.80
CA HIS A 197 4.36 7.86 17.10
C HIS A 197 5.82 7.86 17.51
N GLU A 198 6.11 7.42 18.74
CA GLU A 198 7.47 7.23 19.22
C GLU A 198 7.99 5.83 18.88
N GLY A 199 9.23 5.73 18.42
CA GLY A 199 9.90 4.45 18.13
C GLY A 199 10.01 4.09 16.65
N PRO A 200 10.25 2.80 16.35
CA PRO A 200 10.48 2.31 15.00
C PRO A 200 9.32 2.62 14.06
N MET A 201 9.64 3.01 12.83
CA MET A 201 8.65 3.32 11.80
C MET A 201 9.12 2.87 10.42
N ILE A 202 8.19 2.39 9.60
CA ILE A 202 8.37 2.09 8.18
C ILE A 202 7.23 2.78 7.40
N ILE A 203 7.57 3.55 6.38
CA ILE A 203 6.61 4.08 5.39
C ILE A 203 7.06 3.59 4.03
N ALA A 204 6.20 2.82 3.35
CA ALA A 204 6.58 2.16 2.11
C ALA A 204 5.40 1.93 1.17
N GLY A 205 5.71 1.77 -0.12
CA GLY A 205 4.76 1.43 -1.15
C GLY A 205 5.06 2.12 -2.47
N ASP A 206 4.02 2.24 -3.30
CA ASP A 206 4.05 2.92 -4.59
C ASP A 206 3.65 4.38 -4.39
N PHE A 207 4.62 5.29 -4.44
CA PHE A 207 4.40 6.72 -4.29
C PHE A 207 4.08 7.42 -5.61
N ASN A 208 4.11 6.71 -6.75
CA ASN A 208 3.98 7.34 -8.06
C ASN A 208 4.88 8.58 -8.24
N THR A 209 6.12 8.52 -7.75
CA THR A 209 7.13 9.60 -7.78
C THR A 209 7.79 9.74 -9.15
N TRP A 210 6.98 9.83 -10.20
CA TRP A 210 7.43 9.88 -11.60
C TRP A 210 8.13 11.20 -12.01
N SER A 211 8.19 12.20 -11.11
CA SER A 211 8.85 13.50 -11.34
C SER A 211 9.79 13.90 -10.21
N GLU A 212 10.67 14.86 -10.51
CA GLU A 212 11.60 15.42 -9.53
C GLU A 212 10.83 16.15 -8.42
N GLU A 213 9.82 16.94 -8.76
CA GLU A 213 9.01 17.70 -7.79
C GLU A 213 8.37 16.75 -6.77
N ARG A 214 7.69 15.69 -7.23
CA ARG A 214 7.10 14.69 -6.32
C ARG A 214 8.15 14.03 -5.43
N THR A 215 9.32 13.75 -5.98
CA THR A 215 10.43 13.16 -5.23
C THR A 215 10.96 14.12 -4.16
N VAL A 216 11.07 15.40 -4.46
CA VAL A 216 11.49 16.45 -3.51
C VAL A 216 10.45 16.59 -2.39
N GLU A 217 9.17 16.74 -2.74
CA GLU A 217 8.07 16.87 -1.77
C GLU A 217 7.99 15.66 -0.83
N LEU A 218 8.18 14.46 -1.37
CA LEU A 218 8.22 13.23 -0.57
C LEU A 218 9.41 13.25 0.39
N LYS A 219 10.62 13.53 -0.11
CA LYS A 219 11.85 13.52 0.70
C LYS A 219 11.79 14.53 1.83
N GLU A 220 11.27 15.73 1.58
CA GLU A 220 11.10 16.74 2.63
C GLU A 220 10.20 16.25 3.77
N ARG A 221 9.06 15.62 3.44
CA ARG A 221 8.10 15.11 4.43
C ARG A 221 8.61 13.88 5.18
N MET A 222 9.35 13.00 4.50
CA MET A 222 10.01 11.86 5.16
C MET A 222 11.13 12.34 6.09
N ALA A 223 11.89 13.35 5.69
CA ALA A 223 12.93 13.96 6.53
C ALA A 223 12.35 14.65 7.77
N ALA A 224 11.18 15.29 7.66
CA ALA A 224 10.46 15.85 8.80
C ALA A 224 9.97 14.79 9.82
N LEU A 225 10.01 13.50 9.44
CA LEU A 225 9.76 12.35 10.32
C LEU A 225 11.05 11.62 10.71
N ASP A 226 12.22 12.19 10.46
CA ASP A 226 13.53 11.56 10.69
C ASP A 226 13.69 10.19 10.00
N LEU A 227 13.00 9.98 8.88
CA LEU A 227 13.08 8.73 8.13
C LEU A 227 14.23 8.76 7.11
N ALA A 228 15.03 7.69 7.11
CA ALA A 228 16.01 7.40 6.08
C ALA A 228 15.37 6.61 4.93
N GLU A 229 15.86 6.83 3.70
CA GLU A 229 15.46 6.03 2.53
C GLU A 229 16.32 4.77 2.41
N ALA A 230 15.69 3.62 2.17
CA ALA A 230 16.40 2.38 1.88
C ALA A 230 17.07 2.45 0.49
N LYS A 231 18.32 1.98 0.40
CA LYS A 231 19.09 1.94 -0.84
C LYS A 231 19.15 0.51 -1.36
N PHE A 232 18.63 0.29 -2.56
CA PHE A 232 18.50 -1.04 -3.15
C PHE A 232 19.75 -1.46 -3.93
N SER A 233 20.15 -2.72 -3.79
CA SER A 233 21.22 -3.33 -4.60
C SER A 233 21.05 -4.85 -4.65
N PRO A 234 20.64 -5.44 -5.79
CA PRO A 234 20.34 -4.78 -7.06
C PRO A 234 19.07 -3.91 -6.97
N ASP A 235 18.99 -2.89 -7.83
CA ASP A 235 17.83 -2.00 -7.94
C ASP A 235 17.20 -2.15 -9.33
N ALA A 236 16.19 -3.01 -9.44
CA ALA A 236 15.35 -3.13 -10.62
C ALA A 236 13.95 -2.54 -10.37
N ARG A 237 13.77 -1.61 -9.43
CA ARG A 237 12.46 -0.96 -9.22
C ARG A 237 11.95 -0.35 -10.52
N LEU A 238 10.63 -0.30 -10.67
CA LEU A 238 10.04 0.36 -11.83
C LEU A 238 10.40 1.84 -11.79
N ALA A 239 11.11 2.29 -12.83
CA ALA A 239 11.41 3.69 -13.04
C ALA A 239 10.52 4.24 -14.14
N PHE A 240 10.05 5.48 -13.97
CA PHE A 240 9.38 6.21 -15.02
C PHE A 240 10.38 6.55 -16.15
N ILE A 241 9.87 7.01 -17.30
CA ILE A 241 10.72 7.41 -18.44
C ILE A 241 11.73 8.53 -18.11
N THR A 242 11.50 9.25 -17.01
CA THR A 242 12.37 10.29 -16.45
C THR A 242 13.51 9.73 -15.59
N GLY A 243 13.52 8.42 -15.31
CA GLY A 243 14.51 7.74 -14.48
C GLY A 243 14.18 7.68 -12.99
N TRP A 244 13.07 8.29 -12.55
CA TRP A 244 12.64 8.25 -11.14
C TRP A 244 11.93 6.94 -10.80
N ALA A 245 12.40 6.26 -9.75
CA ALA A 245 11.72 5.09 -9.18
C ALA A 245 10.38 5.51 -8.56
N LEU A 246 9.35 4.67 -8.71
CA LEU A 246 8.01 4.95 -8.18
C LEU A 246 7.81 4.42 -6.75
N ASP A 247 8.47 3.30 -6.46
CA ASP A 247 8.32 2.57 -5.21
C ASP A 247 9.46 2.92 -4.24
N HIS A 248 9.12 3.15 -2.97
CA HIS A 248 10.10 3.51 -1.94
C HIS A 248 9.85 2.79 -0.62
N VAL A 249 10.92 2.67 0.18
CA VAL A 249 10.88 2.24 1.58
C VAL A 249 11.66 3.25 2.41
N TYR A 250 10.97 3.89 3.35
CA TYR A 250 11.52 4.82 4.32
C TYR A 250 11.41 4.22 5.72
N TYR A 251 12.41 4.44 6.58
CA TYR A 251 12.46 3.85 7.91
C TYR A 251 13.21 4.69 8.94
N ARG A 252 12.89 4.50 10.22
CA ARG A 252 13.68 4.99 11.37
C ARG A 252 13.61 4.00 12.53
N GLY A 253 14.53 4.15 13.49
CA GLY A 253 14.57 3.29 14.69
C GLY A 253 14.87 1.82 14.40
N LEU A 254 15.42 1.53 13.21
CA LEU A 254 15.77 0.20 12.73
C LEU A 254 17.14 0.26 12.03
N THR A 255 17.88 -0.84 12.05
CA THR A 255 19.09 -1.01 11.24
C THR A 255 18.72 -1.71 9.93
N LEU A 256 18.96 -1.07 8.79
CA LEU A 256 18.81 -1.72 7.48
C LEU A 256 19.95 -2.71 7.26
N GLU A 257 19.63 -4.00 7.12
CA GLU A 257 20.62 -5.04 6.79
C GLU A 257 20.71 -5.27 5.28
N THR A 258 19.56 -5.44 4.62
CA THR A 258 19.49 -5.67 3.16
C THR A 258 18.32 -4.95 2.53
N ALA A 259 18.49 -4.48 1.30
CA ALA A 259 17.42 -3.96 0.45
C ALA A 259 17.70 -4.36 -1.00
N GLU A 260 16.83 -5.16 -1.59
CA GLU A 260 16.96 -5.67 -2.95
C GLU A 260 15.64 -5.48 -3.71
N ALA A 261 15.74 -5.11 -4.98
CA ALA A 261 14.59 -5.06 -5.87
C ALA A 261 14.87 -5.97 -7.09
N PRO A 262 14.62 -7.29 -6.99
CA PRO A 262 14.91 -8.22 -8.07
C PRO A 262 13.86 -8.15 -9.18
N VAL A 263 14.23 -8.57 -10.39
CA VAL A 263 13.27 -8.75 -11.48
C VAL A 263 12.33 -9.92 -11.17
N SER A 264 11.02 -9.69 -11.26
CA SER A 264 9.98 -10.70 -11.03
C SER A 264 9.25 -11.10 -12.32
N GLY A 265 8.79 -10.11 -13.10
CA GLY A 265 7.94 -10.32 -14.27
C GLY A 265 6.48 -10.67 -13.95
N ALA A 266 6.18 -11.06 -12.70
CA ALA A 266 4.83 -11.42 -12.22
C ALA A 266 3.96 -10.20 -11.81
N SER A 267 4.49 -9.00 -11.96
CA SER A 267 3.78 -7.71 -11.93
C SER A 267 4.47 -6.75 -12.92
N ASP A 268 3.86 -5.61 -13.22
CA ASP A 268 4.53 -4.51 -13.92
C ASP A 268 5.51 -3.74 -13.03
N HIS A 269 5.38 -3.86 -11.71
CA HIS A 269 6.40 -3.44 -10.74
C HIS A 269 7.25 -4.64 -10.27
N ASN A 270 8.50 -4.37 -9.90
CA ASN A 270 9.35 -5.34 -9.25
C ASN A 270 9.22 -5.22 -7.71
N PRO A 271 9.25 -6.35 -6.98
CA PRO A 271 9.12 -6.34 -5.52
C PRO A 271 10.34 -5.70 -4.86
N MET A 272 10.13 -5.09 -3.70
CA MET A 272 11.19 -4.63 -2.80
C MET A 272 11.28 -5.59 -1.61
N LEU A 273 12.43 -6.25 -1.47
CA LEU A 273 12.75 -7.17 -0.37
C LEU A 273 13.69 -6.46 0.59
N VAL A 274 13.25 -6.26 1.82
CA VAL A 274 14.01 -5.48 2.81
C VAL A 274 14.12 -6.25 4.11
N THR A 275 15.31 -6.32 4.69
CA THR A 275 15.53 -6.86 6.03
C THR A 275 16.00 -5.76 6.95
N PHE A 276 15.24 -5.56 8.03
CA PHE A 276 15.63 -4.69 9.14
C PHE A 276 16.00 -5.53 10.35
N LYS A 277 16.98 -5.05 11.12
CA LYS A 277 17.26 -5.51 12.47
C LYS A 277 16.79 -4.47 13.49
N LEU A 278 16.24 -4.92 14.61
CA LEU A 278 15.90 -4.04 15.73
C LEU A 278 17.17 -3.36 16.28
N VAL A 279 17.02 -2.11 16.71
CA VAL A 279 18.06 -1.39 17.45
C VAL A 279 17.86 -1.70 18.94
N ASN A 280 18.95 -2.08 19.61
CA ASN A 280 18.97 -2.35 21.05
C ASN A 280 19.27 -1.08 21.84
#